data_AF-A0A8H3F5I3-F1
#
_entry.id   AF-A0A8H3F5I3-F1
#
_cell.length_a   1.000
_cell.length_b   1.000
_cell.length_c   1.000
_cell.angle_alpha   90.00
_cell.angle_beta   90.00
_cell.angle_gamma   90.00
#
_symmetry.space_group_name_H-M   'P 1'
#
loop_
_entity.id
_entity.type
_entity.pdbx_description
1 polymer ?
#
loop_
_entity_poly.entity_id
_entity_poly.type
_entity_poly.pdbx_seq_one_letter_code
_entity_poly.pdbx_strand_id
1 'polypeptide(L)'
;MPPSPSPTNMPPPLPLPPLTLVVATTPSLGIGLRGTLPWPPLKSDLAFFARVTKRPPPLRLRTHTATGQETTTEKEEQKNQKSRNAVIMGRRTWESLPPKARPLKGRKNVVVSRDVGRLGLPEGVLGVGGIEEGLRLLRGMGDGGGGGEGETEPMGLGRVFVIGGAELYGLALGMECCERILWTRLRGEWECDVFFPGGVLVGGDGGGGGEGGGGESEGKGRWVRRSTEEMERWVGEDGVGGVKREGEVEFEVCMLERVGRGSVDERDVYDYETEAG
;
A
#
# COMPACT_ATOMS: atom_id res chain seq x y z
N MET A 1 -39.39 24.46 3.53
CA MET A 1 -38.05 23.96 3.20
C MET A 1 -37.50 23.26 4.42
N PRO A 2 -37.02 22.01 4.34
CA PRO A 2 -36.32 21.42 5.47
C PRO A 2 -35.05 22.23 5.77
N PRO A 3 -34.69 22.43 7.05
CA PRO A 3 -33.48 23.16 7.42
C PRO A 3 -32.24 22.44 6.88
N SER A 4 -31.27 23.19 6.37
CA SER A 4 -29.97 22.63 6.01
C SER A 4 -29.33 22.00 7.25
N PRO A 5 -28.77 20.78 7.17
CA PRO A 5 -28.14 20.15 8.32
C PRO A 5 -26.96 21.02 8.82
N SER A 6 -26.98 21.32 10.11
CA SER A 6 -25.90 22.02 10.83
C SER A 6 -24.57 21.26 10.69
N PRO A 7 -23.41 21.94 10.59
CA PRO A 7 -22.09 21.29 10.42
C PRO A 7 -21.70 20.34 11.57
N THR A 8 -22.39 20.42 12.71
CA THR A 8 -22.21 19.59 13.90
C THR A 8 -22.85 18.20 13.84
N ASN A 9 -23.61 17.87 12.79
CA ASN A 9 -24.29 16.56 12.66
C ASN A 9 -23.78 15.73 11.46
N MET A 10 -22.59 16.05 10.93
CA MET A 10 -21.97 15.26 9.87
C MET A 10 -21.17 14.12 10.50
N PRO A 11 -21.40 12.85 10.13
CA PRO A 11 -20.58 11.75 10.61
C PRO A 11 -19.10 12.00 10.26
N PRO A 12 -18.15 11.61 11.12
CA PRO A 12 -16.74 11.80 10.84
C PRO A 12 -16.36 11.17 9.50
N PRO A 13 -15.43 11.76 8.73
CA PRO A 13 -15.00 11.19 7.46
C PRO A 13 -14.45 9.79 7.70
N LEU A 14 -14.88 8.83 6.87
CA LEU A 14 -14.42 7.44 6.97
C LEU A 14 -12.89 7.36 6.89
N PRO A 15 -12.23 6.50 7.68
CA PRO A 15 -10.78 6.40 7.71
C PRO A 15 -10.25 5.94 6.34
N LEU A 16 -9.14 6.51 5.88
CA LEU A 16 -8.52 6.13 4.60
C LEU A 16 -8.16 4.63 4.59
N PRO A 17 -8.24 3.94 3.43
CA PRO A 17 -7.90 2.53 3.35
C PRO A 17 -6.41 2.31 3.68
N PRO A 18 -6.06 1.18 4.33
CA PRO A 18 -4.67 0.81 4.61
C PRO A 18 -3.82 0.80 3.34
N LEU A 19 -2.63 1.38 3.46
CA LEU A 19 -1.70 1.62 2.38
C LEU A 19 -0.43 0.78 2.58
N THR A 20 -0.06 0.04 1.53
CA THR A 20 1.19 -0.71 1.45
C THR A 20 2.10 -0.14 0.39
N LEU A 21 3.37 0.12 0.70
CA LEU A 21 4.36 0.48 -0.31
C LEU A 21 4.95 -0.80 -0.91
N VAL A 22 5.26 -0.80 -2.21
CA VAL A 22 6.05 -1.87 -2.84
C VAL A 22 7.24 -1.22 -3.52
N VAL A 23 8.45 -1.51 -3.05
CA VAL A 23 9.67 -0.84 -3.50
C VAL A 23 10.83 -1.83 -3.60
N ALA A 24 11.68 -1.64 -4.60
CA ALA A 24 12.98 -2.28 -4.71
C ALA A 24 14.07 -1.22 -4.58
N THR A 25 15.11 -1.45 -3.77
CA THR A 25 16.19 -0.47 -3.57
C THR A 25 17.57 -1.11 -3.58
N THR A 26 18.58 -0.34 -3.97
CA THR A 26 19.98 -0.64 -3.66
C THR A 26 20.28 -0.46 -2.16
N PRO A 27 21.44 -0.89 -1.64
CA PRO A 27 21.87 -0.61 -0.27
C PRO A 27 21.85 0.88 0.08
N SER A 28 22.24 1.75 -0.85
CA SER A 28 22.19 3.21 -0.70
C SER A 28 20.79 3.82 -0.93
N LEU A 29 19.73 2.99 -0.90
CA LEU A 29 18.34 3.38 -1.14
C LEU A 29 18.06 3.89 -2.57
N GLY A 30 18.92 3.59 -3.53
CA GLY A 30 18.73 3.96 -4.93
C GLY A 30 17.55 3.22 -5.54
N ILE A 31 16.69 3.93 -6.29
CA ILE A 31 15.48 3.36 -6.92
C ILE A 31 15.32 3.68 -8.41
N GLY A 32 16.19 4.54 -8.95
CA GLY A 32 16.02 5.04 -10.31
C GLY A 32 17.28 5.69 -10.85
N LEU A 33 17.46 5.55 -12.16
CA LEU A 33 18.43 6.28 -12.96
C LEU A 33 17.74 6.69 -14.26
N ARG A 34 17.66 7.99 -14.52
CA ARG A 34 17.10 8.57 -15.77
C ARG A 34 15.70 8.05 -16.12
N GLY A 35 14.87 7.82 -15.10
CA GLY A 35 13.50 7.34 -15.27
C GLY A 35 13.34 5.82 -15.43
N THR A 36 14.41 5.04 -15.29
CA THR A 36 14.41 3.57 -15.39
C THR A 36 14.97 2.93 -14.12
N LEU A 37 14.76 1.62 -13.96
CA LEU A 37 15.41 0.84 -12.90
C LEU A 37 16.91 0.66 -13.24
N PRO A 38 17.85 0.98 -12.33
CA PRO A 38 19.30 0.94 -12.60
C PRO A 38 19.89 -0.46 -12.75
N TRP A 39 19.21 -1.49 -12.23
CA TRP A 39 19.69 -2.88 -12.23
C TRP A 39 19.04 -3.71 -13.35
N PRO A 40 19.64 -4.85 -13.74
CA PRO A 40 19.05 -5.77 -14.71
C PRO A 40 17.64 -6.21 -14.31
N PRO A 41 16.75 -6.52 -15.28
CA PRO A 41 15.39 -6.98 -14.97
C PRO A 41 15.41 -8.28 -14.16
N LEU A 42 14.93 -8.20 -12.91
CA LEU A 42 14.79 -9.34 -12.00
C LEU A 42 13.40 -9.96 -12.21
N LYS A 43 13.36 -11.08 -12.92
CA LYS A 43 12.09 -11.68 -13.39
C LYS A 43 11.23 -12.17 -12.23
N SER A 44 11.83 -12.78 -11.22
CA SER A 44 11.08 -13.26 -10.05
C SER A 44 10.59 -12.12 -9.15
N ASP A 45 11.34 -11.01 -9.05
CA ASP A 45 10.88 -9.80 -8.35
C ASP A 45 9.72 -9.11 -9.09
N LEU A 46 9.83 -8.97 -10.42
CA LEU A 46 8.74 -8.44 -11.25
C LEU A 46 7.50 -9.34 -11.21
N ALA A 47 7.68 -10.67 -11.16
CA ALA A 47 6.59 -11.62 -11.00
C ALA A 47 5.95 -11.51 -9.59
N PHE A 48 6.77 -11.37 -8.55
CA PHE A 48 6.32 -11.10 -7.18
C PHE A 48 5.47 -9.82 -7.14
N PHE A 49 5.99 -8.70 -7.66
CA PHE A 49 5.29 -7.42 -7.78
C PHE A 49 3.95 -7.58 -8.50
N ALA A 50 3.97 -8.20 -9.69
CA ALA A 50 2.77 -8.36 -10.51
C ALA A 50 1.70 -9.20 -9.80
N ARG A 51 2.09 -10.25 -9.09
CA ARG A 51 1.18 -11.11 -8.34
C ARG A 51 0.62 -10.40 -7.12
N VAL A 52 1.47 -9.88 -6.23
CA VAL A 52 1.05 -9.31 -4.94
C VAL A 52 0.18 -8.08 -5.12
N THR A 53 0.47 -7.27 -6.15
CA THR A 53 -0.35 -6.10 -6.46
C THR A 53 -1.64 -6.47 -7.19
N LYS A 54 -1.75 -7.63 -7.84
CA LYS A 54 -2.94 -8.04 -8.60
C LYS A 54 -3.95 -8.85 -7.79
N ARG A 55 -3.48 -9.82 -7.02
CA ARG A 55 -4.34 -10.80 -6.33
C ARG A 55 -4.67 -10.30 -4.93
N PRO A 56 -5.94 -9.98 -4.60
CA PRO A 56 -6.33 -9.81 -3.22
C PRO A 56 -6.14 -11.16 -2.48
N PRO A 57 -5.80 -11.15 -1.18
CA PRO A 57 -5.92 -12.37 -0.38
C PRO A 57 -7.38 -12.86 -0.44
N PRO A 58 -7.64 -14.16 -0.29
CA PRO A 58 -9.01 -14.64 -0.13
C PRO A 58 -9.67 -13.85 1.01
N LEU A 59 -10.85 -13.28 0.76
CA LEU A 59 -11.58 -12.47 1.73
C LEU A 59 -11.78 -13.30 3.01
N ARG A 60 -11.12 -12.90 4.09
CA ARG A 60 -11.47 -13.32 5.44
C ARG A 60 -12.48 -12.28 5.92
N LEU A 61 -13.77 -12.59 5.82
CA LEU A 61 -14.80 -11.75 6.43
C LEU A 61 -14.51 -11.70 7.94
N ARG A 62 -14.06 -10.56 8.46
CA ARG A 62 -14.05 -10.33 9.90
C ARG A 62 -15.45 -9.85 10.27
N THR A 63 -16.33 -10.78 10.61
CA THR A 63 -17.57 -10.44 11.32
C THR A 63 -17.19 -10.18 12.77
N HIS A 64 -17.23 -8.93 13.22
CA HIS A 64 -17.28 -8.64 14.65
C HIS A 64 -18.69 -9.00 15.13
N THR A 65 -18.87 -10.22 15.64
CA THR A 65 -20.03 -10.50 16.50
C THR A 65 -19.75 -9.88 17.86
N ALA A 66 -20.73 -9.16 18.42
CA ALA A 66 -20.63 -8.51 19.74
C ALA A 66 -20.36 -9.49 20.92
N THR A 67 -20.35 -10.79 20.64
CA THR A 67 -19.92 -11.86 21.52
C THR A 67 -18.62 -12.44 20.95
N GLY A 68 -17.51 -12.27 21.66
CA GLY A 68 -16.16 -12.68 21.25
C GLY A 68 -15.95 -14.20 21.18
N GLN A 69 -16.71 -14.87 20.33
CA GLN A 69 -16.56 -16.29 19.99
C GLN A 69 -16.13 -16.43 18.54
N GLU A 70 -14.83 -16.68 18.35
CA GLU A 70 -14.27 -17.11 17.07
C GLU A 70 -14.88 -18.48 16.70
N THR A 71 -15.73 -18.50 15.68
CA THR A 71 -16.21 -19.74 15.07
C THR A 71 -15.70 -19.80 13.63
N THR A 72 -14.73 -20.69 13.39
CA THR A 72 -14.14 -20.96 12.08
C THR A 72 -15.08 -21.82 11.24
N THR A 73 -16.07 -21.22 10.60
CA THR A 73 -16.80 -21.85 9.48
C THR A 73 -16.20 -21.39 8.16
N GLU A 74 -15.03 -21.94 7.83
CA GLU A 74 -14.16 -21.48 6.72
C GLU A 74 -14.63 -21.87 5.30
N LYS A 75 -15.83 -22.43 5.08
CA LYS A 75 -16.10 -23.18 3.83
C LYS A 75 -17.27 -22.78 2.93
N GLU A 76 -18.20 -21.89 3.28
CA GLU A 76 -19.42 -21.75 2.43
C GLU A 76 -19.80 -20.34 1.92
N GLU A 77 -19.27 -19.24 2.46
CA GLU A 77 -19.65 -17.88 1.99
C GLU A 77 -18.70 -17.24 0.96
N GLN A 78 -17.58 -17.91 0.63
CA GLN A 78 -16.50 -17.34 -0.20
C GLN A 78 -16.84 -17.16 -1.69
N LYS A 79 -18.04 -17.52 -2.16
CA LYS A 79 -18.30 -17.65 -3.60
C LYS A 79 -18.69 -16.34 -4.30
N ASN A 80 -18.93 -15.22 -3.60
CA ASN A 80 -19.63 -14.10 -4.25
C ASN A 80 -19.12 -12.66 -4.01
N GLN A 81 -17.92 -12.45 -3.47
CA GLN A 81 -17.39 -11.08 -3.39
C GLN A 81 -16.04 -10.97 -4.09
N LYS A 82 -16.10 -10.62 -5.38
CA LYS A 82 -14.92 -10.35 -6.20
C LYS A 82 -14.35 -9.00 -5.77
N SER A 83 -13.09 -8.94 -5.36
CA SER A 83 -12.40 -7.69 -5.06
C SER A 83 -11.20 -7.48 -5.97
N ARG A 84 -10.76 -6.23 -6.10
CA ARG A 84 -9.62 -5.86 -6.93
C ARG A 84 -8.70 -4.91 -6.17
N ASN A 85 -7.42 -5.24 -6.12
CA ASN A 85 -6.39 -4.38 -5.55
C ASN A 85 -6.24 -3.09 -6.37
N ALA A 86 -5.73 -2.05 -5.74
CA ALA A 86 -5.41 -0.77 -6.37
C ALA A 86 -3.90 -0.50 -6.34
N VAL A 87 -3.41 0.17 -7.38
CA VAL A 87 -2.05 0.68 -7.48
C VAL A 87 -2.08 2.18 -7.70
N ILE A 88 -1.38 2.91 -6.84
CA ILE A 88 -1.21 4.36 -6.89
C ILE A 88 0.24 4.64 -7.29
N MET A 89 0.41 5.49 -8.31
CA MET A 89 1.73 5.86 -8.80
C MET A 89 1.79 7.33 -9.19
N GLY A 90 2.98 7.92 -9.10
CA GLY A 90 3.22 9.27 -9.60
C GLY A 90 3.31 9.31 -11.12
N ARG A 91 3.10 10.49 -11.71
CA ARG A 91 3.18 10.74 -13.16
C ARG A 91 4.43 10.17 -13.82
N ARG A 92 5.62 10.40 -13.25
CA ARG A 92 6.90 9.90 -13.83
C ARG A 92 6.97 8.37 -13.84
N THR A 93 6.46 7.72 -12.79
CA THR A 93 6.37 6.25 -12.73
C THR A 93 5.38 5.72 -13.75
N TRP A 94 4.21 6.37 -13.89
CA TRP A 94 3.26 6.03 -14.94
C TRP A 94 3.93 6.08 -16.31
N GLU A 95 4.63 7.18 -16.62
CA GLU A 95 5.32 7.42 -17.88
C GLU A 95 6.47 6.44 -18.16
N SER A 96 7.17 5.95 -17.13
CA SER A 96 8.26 4.98 -17.28
C SER A 96 7.80 3.54 -17.49
N LEU A 97 6.53 3.21 -17.17
CA LEU A 97 6.00 1.89 -17.46
C LEU A 97 6.03 1.59 -18.97
N PRO A 98 6.45 0.39 -19.40
CA PRO A 98 6.37 -0.02 -20.79
C PRO A 98 4.94 0.17 -21.34
N PRO A 99 4.75 0.70 -22.56
CA PRO A 99 3.42 0.96 -23.10
C PRO A 99 2.48 -0.26 -23.07
N LYS A 100 3.01 -1.46 -23.29
CA LYS A 100 2.24 -2.73 -23.25
C LYS A 100 1.77 -3.13 -21.84
N ALA A 101 2.40 -2.59 -20.80
CA ALA A 101 2.08 -2.83 -19.41
C ALA A 101 1.16 -1.75 -18.81
N ARG A 102 0.87 -0.68 -19.56
CA ARG A 102 0.04 0.45 -19.14
C ARG A 102 -1.38 0.32 -19.73
N PRO A 103 -2.45 0.35 -18.92
CA PRO A 103 -2.47 0.28 -17.46
C PRO A 103 -2.09 -1.12 -16.94
N LEU A 104 -1.71 -1.18 -15.66
CA LEU A 104 -1.38 -2.44 -14.98
C LEU A 104 -2.64 -3.31 -14.86
N LYS A 105 -2.80 -4.28 -15.78
CA LYS A 105 -3.99 -5.13 -15.91
C LYS A 105 -4.35 -5.82 -14.59
N GLY A 106 -5.65 -5.97 -14.32
CA GLY A 106 -6.17 -6.62 -13.11
C GLY A 106 -6.05 -5.79 -11.83
N ARG A 107 -5.69 -4.50 -11.92
CA ARG A 107 -5.66 -3.55 -10.78
C ARG A 107 -6.44 -2.27 -11.07
N LYS A 108 -7.01 -1.62 -10.05
CA LYS A 108 -7.49 -0.24 -10.17
C LYS A 108 -6.25 0.66 -10.24
N ASN A 109 -6.05 1.38 -11.34
CA ASN A 109 -4.85 2.21 -11.54
C ASN A 109 -5.17 3.66 -11.19
N VAL A 110 -4.37 4.27 -10.31
CA VAL A 110 -4.46 5.67 -9.91
C VAL A 110 -3.15 6.38 -10.21
N VAL A 111 -3.21 7.48 -10.96
CA VAL A 111 -2.05 8.30 -11.34
C VAL A 111 -2.16 9.66 -10.65
N VAL A 112 -1.17 9.96 -9.81
CA VAL A 112 -1.07 11.25 -9.11
C VAL A 112 -0.28 12.24 -9.95
N SER A 113 -0.89 13.38 -10.27
CA SER A 113 -0.27 14.48 -11.01
C SER A 113 -0.91 15.81 -10.64
N ARG A 114 -0.12 16.87 -10.54
CA ARG A 114 -0.64 18.24 -10.39
C ARG A 114 -1.34 18.76 -11.64
N ASP A 115 -1.09 18.13 -12.78
CA ASP A 115 -1.72 18.43 -14.06
C ASP A 115 -2.30 17.13 -14.63
N VAL A 116 -3.48 16.76 -14.17
CA VAL A 116 -4.18 15.54 -14.60
C VAL A 116 -4.67 15.67 -16.04
N GLY A 117 -5.13 16.86 -16.44
CA GLY A 117 -5.72 17.12 -17.76
C GLY A 117 -4.76 16.85 -18.92
N ARG A 118 -3.44 17.03 -18.72
CA ARG A 118 -2.43 16.75 -19.74
C ARG A 118 -2.05 15.28 -19.92
N LEU A 119 -2.49 14.39 -19.03
CA LEU A 119 -2.01 13.00 -19.03
C LEU A 119 -2.63 12.12 -20.12
N GLY A 120 -3.80 12.49 -20.66
CA GLY A 120 -4.52 11.67 -21.64
C GLY A 120 -4.71 10.22 -21.15
N LEU A 121 -5.11 10.04 -19.88
CA LEU A 121 -5.23 8.72 -19.28
C LEU A 121 -6.31 7.88 -20.01
N PRO A 122 -6.06 6.59 -20.25
CA PRO A 122 -7.06 5.72 -20.85
C PRO A 122 -8.22 5.47 -19.88
N GLU A 123 -9.33 5.00 -20.42
CA GLU A 123 -10.51 4.64 -19.63
C GLU A 123 -10.17 3.61 -18.53
N GLY A 124 -10.81 3.76 -17.37
CA GLY A 124 -10.58 2.91 -16.20
C GLY A 124 -9.31 3.24 -15.39
N VAL A 125 -8.59 4.31 -15.75
CA VAL A 125 -7.47 4.86 -14.97
C VAL A 125 -7.87 6.18 -14.33
N LEU A 126 -7.70 6.28 -13.02
CA LEU A 126 -8.05 7.48 -12.26
C LEU A 126 -6.87 8.44 -12.22
N GLY A 127 -7.06 9.67 -12.67
CA GLY A 127 -6.11 10.76 -12.48
C GLY A 127 -6.52 11.63 -11.30
N VAL A 128 -5.60 11.91 -10.37
CA VAL A 128 -5.88 12.69 -9.15
C VAL A 128 -4.77 13.71 -8.87
N GLY A 129 -5.13 14.81 -8.19
CA GLY A 129 -4.20 15.87 -7.80
C GLY A 129 -3.30 15.50 -6.63
N GLY A 130 -3.74 14.54 -5.80
CA GLY A 130 -3.01 14.08 -4.62
C GLY A 130 -3.33 12.64 -4.23
N ILE A 131 -2.44 12.03 -3.43
CA ILE A 131 -2.61 10.65 -2.96
C ILE A 131 -3.87 10.45 -2.11
N GLU A 132 -4.19 11.42 -1.25
CA GLU A 132 -5.31 11.35 -0.33
C GLU A 132 -6.66 11.37 -1.05
N GLU A 133 -6.78 12.20 -2.10
CA GLU A 133 -7.92 12.21 -3.01
C GLU A 133 -8.11 10.83 -3.66
N GLY A 134 -7.03 10.23 -4.16
CA GLY A 134 -7.05 8.87 -4.73
C GLY A 134 -7.53 7.82 -3.73
N LEU A 135 -7.07 7.89 -2.47
CA LEU A 135 -7.49 6.97 -1.41
C LEU A 135 -8.98 7.12 -1.06
N ARG A 136 -9.50 8.35 -1.00
CA ARG A 136 -10.94 8.62 -0.79
C ARG A 136 -11.79 8.07 -1.92
N LEU A 137 -11.38 8.30 -3.18
CA LEU A 137 -12.07 7.77 -4.36
C LEU A 137 -12.09 6.23 -4.36
N LEU A 138 -10.95 5.60 -4.08
CA LEU A 138 -10.87 4.14 -3.99
C LEU A 138 -11.81 3.56 -2.94
N ARG A 139 -11.94 4.23 -1.79
CA ARG A 139 -12.88 3.84 -0.73
C ARG A 139 -14.33 4.00 -1.18
N GLY A 140 -14.69 5.14 -1.76
CA GLY A 140 -16.06 5.39 -2.25
C GLY A 140 -16.50 4.46 -3.37
N MET A 141 -15.55 3.98 -4.19
CA MET A 141 -15.81 2.99 -5.25
C MET A 141 -15.96 1.54 -4.73
N GLY A 142 -15.80 1.31 -3.43
CA GLY A 142 -16.03 0.00 -2.80
C GLY A 142 -17.49 -0.42 -2.77
N ASP A 143 -18.41 0.55 -2.85
CA ASP A 143 -19.85 0.35 -2.63
C ASP A 143 -20.71 0.44 -3.90
N GLY A 144 -20.10 0.70 -5.06
CA GLY A 144 -20.82 0.70 -6.34
C GLY A 144 -20.11 1.48 -7.43
N GLY A 145 -19.54 0.77 -8.41
CA GLY A 145 -19.19 1.36 -9.70
C GLY A 145 -17.82 0.97 -10.27
N GLY A 146 -17.85 0.42 -11.49
CA GLY A 146 -16.69 0.39 -12.39
C GLY A 146 -16.11 -0.98 -12.70
N GLY A 147 -16.94 -1.88 -13.25
CA GLY A 147 -16.44 -3.02 -14.03
C GLY A 147 -15.94 -2.51 -15.38
N GLY A 148 -14.71 -2.88 -15.76
CA GLY A 148 -14.26 -2.69 -17.14
C GLY A 148 -15.10 -3.55 -18.09
N GLU A 149 -15.09 -3.20 -19.38
CA GLU A 149 -15.87 -3.88 -20.43
C GLU A 149 -15.87 -5.41 -20.25
N GLY A 150 -17.06 -5.96 -19.95
CA GLY A 150 -17.30 -7.40 -19.78
C GLY A 150 -17.55 -7.89 -18.34
N GLU A 151 -17.46 -7.05 -17.31
CA GLU A 151 -17.72 -7.46 -15.92
C GLU A 151 -18.97 -6.78 -15.34
N THR A 152 -20.05 -7.53 -15.18
CA THR A 152 -21.39 -7.06 -14.76
C THR A 152 -21.58 -6.92 -13.25
N GLU A 153 -20.64 -7.43 -12.44
CA GLU A 153 -20.77 -7.45 -10.98
C GLU A 153 -19.88 -6.40 -10.29
N PRO A 154 -20.39 -5.68 -9.27
CA PRO A 154 -19.61 -4.72 -8.52
C PRO A 154 -18.40 -5.38 -7.83
N MET A 155 -17.19 -4.92 -8.15
CA MET A 155 -15.96 -5.38 -7.51
C MET A 155 -15.56 -4.50 -6.33
N GLY A 156 -15.47 -5.10 -5.15
CA GLY A 156 -14.99 -4.44 -3.95
C GLY A 156 -13.52 -3.99 -4.05
N LEU A 157 -13.11 -3.07 -3.19
CA LEU A 157 -11.69 -2.69 -3.07
C LEU A 157 -10.92 -3.78 -2.31
N GLY A 158 -9.84 -4.26 -2.91
CA GLY A 158 -8.85 -5.12 -2.24
C GLY A 158 -7.83 -4.28 -1.46
N ARG A 159 -6.55 -4.67 -1.53
CA ARG A 159 -5.43 -3.91 -0.95
C ARG A 159 -5.03 -2.72 -1.82
N VAL A 160 -4.55 -1.66 -1.20
CA VAL A 160 -4.04 -0.46 -1.89
C VAL A 160 -2.52 -0.41 -1.81
N PHE A 161 -1.86 -0.28 -2.96
CA PHE A 161 -0.42 -0.23 -3.08
C PHE A 161 0.08 1.10 -3.63
N VAL A 162 1.09 1.70 -3.00
CA VAL A 162 1.91 2.75 -3.64
C VAL A 162 3.13 2.09 -4.28
N ILE A 163 3.31 2.32 -5.57
CA ILE A 163 4.38 1.70 -6.37
C ILE A 163 5.43 2.71 -6.85
N GLY A 164 5.44 3.90 -6.23
CA GLY A 164 6.42 4.96 -6.43
C GLY A 164 5.95 6.13 -7.29
N GLY A 165 6.81 7.09 -7.64
CA GLY A 165 8.25 7.16 -7.33
C GLY A 165 8.57 7.88 -6.02
N ALA A 166 9.81 8.36 -5.89
CA ALA A 166 10.36 8.96 -4.66
C ALA A 166 9.43 9.99 -3.99
N GLU A 167 8.90 10.96 -4.74
CA GLU A 167 7.99 11.98 -4.21
C GLU A 167 6.73 11.36 -3.59
N LEU A 168 6.11 10.39 -4.30
CA LEU A 168 4.90 9.74 -3.82
C LEU A 168 5.19 8.82 -2.64
N TYR A 169 6.34 8.13 -2.63
CA TYR A 169 6.78 7.36 -1.46
C TYR A 169 6.97 8.25 -0.24
N GLY A 170 7.58 9.42 -0.39
CA GLY A 170 7.79 10.37 0.71
C GLY A 170 6.48 10.85 1.32
N LEU A 171 5.50 11.19 0.47
CA LEU A 171 4.15 11.52 0.91
C LEU A 171 3.50 10.35 1.66
N ALA A 172 3.54 9.14 1.06
CA ALA A 172 2.92 7.95 1.61
C ALA A 172 3.49 7.57 2.99
N LEU A 173 4.82 7.58 3.17
CA LEU A 173 5.47 7.28 4.46
C LEU A 173 5.01 8.21 5.59
N GLY A 174 4.63 9.46 5.26
CA GLY A 174 4.09 10.43 6.22
C GLY A 174 2.66 10.13 6.67
N MET A 175 1.88 9.38 5.88
CA MET A 175 0.45 9.15 6.13
C MET A 175 0.22 8.18 7.30
N GLU A 176 -0.92 8.33 7.97
CA GLU A 176 -1.36 7.44 9.06
C GLU A 176 -1.77 6.07 8.57
N CYS A 177 -2.51 6.01 7.47
CA CYS A 177 -2.89 4.76 6.82
C CYS A 177 -1.72 4.00 6.17
N CYS A 178 -0.49 4.54 6.17
CA CYS A 178 0.69 3.83 5.67
C CYS A 178 1.22 2.85 6.72
N GLU A 179 0.74 1.61 6.61
CA GLU A 179 0.97 0.56 7.60
C GLU A 179 2.10 -0.38 7.22
N ARG A 180 2.41 -0.53 5.93
CA ARG A 180 3.28 -1.62 5.45
C ARG A 180 4.20 -1.22 4.29
N ILE A 181 5.37 -1.84 4.23
CA ILE A 181 6.29 -1.77 3.09
C ILE A 181 6.68 -3.19 2.71
N LEU A 182 6.40 -3.60 1.48
CA LEU A 182 7.03 -4.73 0.85
C LEU A 182 8.29 -4.24 0.15
N TRP A 183 9.44 -4.71 0.61
CA TRP A 183 10.72 -4.16 0.25
C TRP A 183 11.64 -5.23 -0.32
N THR A 184 11.93 -5.11 -1.61
CA THR A 184 13.00 -5.87 -2.26
C THR A 184 14.33 -5.15 -2.03
N ARG A 185 15.20 -5.74 -1.21
CA ARG A 185 16.51 -5.20 -0.86
C ARG A 185 17.58 -5.87 -1.72
N LEU A 186 18.13 -5.11 -2.66
CA LEU A 186 19.26 -5.56 -3.46
C LEU A 186 20.53 -5.53 -2.63
N ARG A 187 21.45 -6.45 -2.93
CA ARG A 187 22.78 -6.49 -2.32
C ARG A 187 23.86 -5.81 -3.16
N GLY A 188 23.62 -5.64 -4.46
CA GLY A 188 24.50 -4.88 -5.35
C GLY A 188 24.24 -3.37 -5.28
N GLU A 189 25.19 -2.58 -5.75
CA GLU A 189 25.06 -1.12 -5.86
C GLU A 189 25.10 -0.68 -7.33
N TRP A 190 24.35 0.37 -7.65
CA TRP A 190 24.27 0.95 -8.99
C TRP A 190 24.20 2.46 -8.90
N GLU A 191 24.67 3.15 -9.95
CA GLU A 191 24.47 4.59 -10.07
C GLU A 191 22.97 4.91 -10.08
N CYS A 192 22.56 5.84 -9.21
CA CYS A 192 21.17 6.26 -9.05
C CYS A 192 21.09 7.79 -8.99
N ASP A 193 20.04 8.36 -9.58
CA ASP A 193 19.70 9.78 -9.47
C ASP A 193 18.41 10.03 -8.66
N VAL A 194 17.68 8.95 -8.33
CA VAL A 194 16.47 8.97 -7.51
C VAL A 194 16.60 7.95 -6.38
N PHE A 195 16.25 8.39 -5.18
CA PHE A 195 16.40 7.61 -3.94
C PHE A 195 15.07 7.46 -3.20
N PHE A 196 14.87 6.31 -2.55
CA PHE A 196 13.74 6.07 -1.67
C PHE A 196 13.90 6.90 -0.38
N PRO A 197 12.88 7.68 0.04
CA PRO A 197 12.97 8.54 1.23
C PRO A 197 12.80 7.75 2.55
N GLY A 198 13.48 6.61 2.65
CA GLY A 198 13.38 5.64 3.75
C GLY A 198 14.59 5.61 4.67
N GLY A 199 15.42 6.65 4.73
CA GLY A 199 16.65 6.66 5.54
C GLY A 199 16.43 6.29 7.02
N VAL A 200 15.29 6.68 7.60
CA VAL A 200 14.88 6.34 8.97
C VAL A 200 14.61 4.84 9.19
N LEU A 201 14.43 4.07 8.12
CA LEU A 201 14.09 2.64 8.19
C LEU A 201 15.33 1.73 8.28
N VAL A 202 16.52 2.27 7.97
CA VAL A 202 17.75 1.49 7.79
C VAL A 202 18.49 1.25 9.13
N GLY A 203 18.16 1.97 10.20
CA GLY A 203 18.86 1.90 11.49
C GLY A 203 18.51 0.71 12.41
N GLY A 204 17.72 -0.26 11.95
CA GLY A 204 17.17 -1.33 12.80
C GLY A 204 17.74 -2.74 12.61
N ASP A 205 18.58 -2.97 11.61
CA ASP A 205 19.20 -4.28 11.41
C ASP A 205 20.44 -4.39 12.32
N GLY A 206 20.27 -5.07 13.46
CA GLY A 206 21.28 -5.22 14.52
C GLY A 206 22.62 -5.82 14.05
N GLY A 207 23.53 -4.95 13.60
CA GLY A 207 24.91 -5.30 13.28
C GLY A 207 25.77 -4.07 13.03
N GLY A 208 26.30 -3.48 14.11
CA GLY A 208 27.37 -2.46 14.04
C GLY A 208 27.02 -1.18 14.81
N GLY A 209 27.71 -0.98 15.93
CA GLY A 209 27.62 0.24 16.72
C GLY A 209 28.02 1.48 15.91
N GLY A 210 27.03 2.34 15.67
CA GLY A 210 27.21 3.68 15.13
C GLY A 210 26.14 4.56 15.73
N GLU A 211 26.54 5.46 16.63
CA GLU A 211 25.67 6.49 17.19
C GLU A 211 25.12 7.36 16.06
N GLY A 212 23.83 7.23 15.78
CA GLY A 212 23.18 7.85 14.62
C GLY A 212 21.71 8.14 14.88
N GLY A 213 21.44 9.07 15.79
CA GLY A 213 20.29 10.00 15.78
C GLY A 213 18.94 9.47 15.27
N GLY A 214 18.41 8.39 15.83
CA GLY A 214 17.00 8.04 15.70
C GLY A 214 16.17 8.89 16.66
N GLY A 215 15.88 10.14 16.29
CA GLY A 215 14.94 10.96 17.05
C GLY A 215 13.58 10.25 17.10
N GLU A 216 13.16 9.81 18.29
CA GLU A 216 11.79 9.44 18.60
C GLU A 216 10.92 10.67 18.38
N SER A 217 10.45 10.87 17.15
CA SER A 217 9.39 11.83 16.89
C SER A 217 8.11 11.21 17.47
N GLU A 218 7.75 11.62 18.69
CA GLU A 218 6.51 11.25 19.36
C GLU A 218 5.34 11.22 18.36
N GLY A 219 4.61 10.11 18.31
CA GLY A 219 3.42 9.95 17.46
C GLY A 219 3.62 9.39 16.05
N LYS A 220 4.86 9.14 15.57
CA LYS A 220 5.08 8.60 14.21
C LYS A 220 5.10 7.08 14.10
N GLY A 221 5.05 6.30 15.19
CA GLY A 221 5.11 4.83 15.13
C GLY A 221 6.46 4.30 14.59
N ARG A 222 6.84 3.09 15.00
CA ARG A 222 8.11 2.45 14.62
C ARG A 222 7.89 1.43 13.52
N TRP A 223 8.79 1.39 12.53
CA TRP A 223 8.80 0.34 11.52
C TRP A 223 9.53 -0.89 12.05
N VAL A 224 8.89 -2.06 11.94
CA VAL A 224 9.42 -3.33 12.42
C VAL A 224 9.45 -4.32 11.27
N ARG A 225 10.59 -4.97 11.06
CA ARG A 225 10.72 -6.08 10.11
C ARG A 225 9.95 -7.29 10.65
N ARG A 226 9.05 -7.81 9.82
CA ARG A 226 8.28 -9.02 10.11
C ARG A 226 9.04 -10.27 9.71
N SER A 227 8.68 -11.40 10.31
CA SER A 227 9.27 -12.69 9.96
C SER A 227 8.92 -13.08 8.53
N THR A 228 9.70 -13.99 7.94
CA THR A 228 9.42 -14.53 6.61
C THR A 228 8.04 -15.16 6.55
N GLU A 229 7.66 -15.91 7.59
CA GLU A 229 6.38 -16.61 7.70
C GLU A 229 5.21 -15.62 7.80
N GLU A 230 5.36 -14.53 8.55
CA GLU A 230 4.36 -13.47 8.62
C GLU A 230 4.16 -12.77 7.28
N MET A 231 5.26 -12.51 6.56
CA MET A 231 5.21 -11.94 5.21
C MET A 231 4.56 -12.90 4.22
N GLU A 232 4.97 -14.15 4.17
CA GLU A 232 4.43 -15.18 3.26
C GLU A 232 2.94 -15.39 3.49
N ARG A 233 2.51 -15.45 4.75
CA ARG A 233 1.09 -15.49 5.13
C ARG A 233 0.33 -14.27 4.64
N TRP A 234 0.90 -13.07 4.78
CA TRP A 234 0.25 -11.85 4.33
C TRP A 234 0.19 -11.77 2.81
N VAL A 235 1.26 -12.09 2.11
CA VAL A 235 1.33 -12.12 0.63
C VAL A 235 0.44 -13.24 0.06
N GLY A 236 0.25 -14.32 0.79
CA GLY A 236 -0.47 -15.52 0.36
C GLY A 236 0.35 -16.40 -0.58
N GLU A 237 1.67 -16.40 -0.44
CA GLU A 237 2.58 -17.27 -1.21
C GLU A 237 3.80 -17.64 -0.37
N ASP A 238 4.11 -18.94 -0.35
CA ASP A 238 5.29 -19.49 0.33
C ASP A 238 6.53 -19.39 -0.56
N GLY A 239 7.72 -19.34 0.06
CA GLY A 239 9.00 -19.22 -0.66
C GLY A 239 9.23 -17.85 -1.30
N VAL A 240 8.49 -16.83 -0.88
CA VAL A 240 8.76 -15.45 -1.31
C VAL A 240 9.92 -14.83 -0.56
N GLY A 241 10.17 -15.26 0.68
CA GLY A 241 11.26 -14.76 1.49
C GLY A 241 12.62 -15.38 1.17
N GLY A 242 13.60 -15.07 2.02
CA GLY A 242 14.97 -15.48 1.86
C GLY A 242 15.73 -14.72 0.77
N VAL A 243 17.04 -15.00 0.67
CA VAL A 243 17.92 -14.43 -0.34
C VAL A 243 17.73 -15.19 -1.64
N LYS A 244 17.50 -14.45 -2.72
CA LYS A 244 17.36 -14.91 -4.09
C LYS A 244 18.51 -14.40 -4.92
N ARG A 245 18.85 -15.15 -5.97
CA ARG A 245 19.90 -14.80 -6.91
C ARG A 245 19.40 -14.97 -8.35
N GLU A 246 19.50 -13.91 -9.14
CA GLU A 246 19.23 -13.92 -10.57
C GLU A 246 20.43 -13.35 -11.33
N GLY A 247 21.11 -14.22 -12.07
CA GLY A 247 22.41 -13.87 -12.65
C GLY A 247 23.41 -13.54 -11.55
N GLU A 248 23.92 -12.30 -11.56
CA GLU A 248 24.87 -11.74 -10.59
C GLU A 248 24.18 -10.93 -9.49
N VAL A 249 22.86 -10.72 -9.59
CA VAL A 249 22.12 -9.89 -8.63
C VAL A 249 21.56 -10.76 -7.52
N GLU A 250 21.96 -10.46 -6.28
CA GLU A 250 21.33 -11.00 -5.08
C GLU A 250 20.37 -9.98 -4.46
N PHE A 251 19.24 -10.47 -3.99
CA PHE A 251 18.24 -9.66 -3.31
C PHE A 251 17.42 -10.49 -2.34
N GLU A 252 16.78 -9.84 -1.38
CA GLU A 252 15.77 -10.46 -0.53
C GLU A 252 14.49 -9.61 -0.56
N VAL A 253 13.33 -10.25 -0.42
CA VAL A 253 12.07 -9.54 -0.17
C VAL A 253 11.81 -9.60 1.33
N CYS A 254 11.56 -8.45 1.95
CA CYS A 254 11.12 -8.37 3.33
C CYS A 254 9.85 -7.51 3.45
N MET A 255 9.21 -7.60 4.62
CA MET A 255 8.03 -6.82 4.95
C MET A 255 8.29 -6.02 6.22
N LEU A 256 8.16 -4.70 6.13
CA LEU A 256 8.12 -3.83 7.29
C LEU A 256 6.67 -3.49 7.61
N GLU A 257 6.34 -3.42 8.89
CA GLU A 257 5.03 -2.95 9.37
C GLU A 257 5.21 -1.88 10.44
N ARG A 258 4.34 -0.89 10.43
CA ARG A 258 4.33 0.22 11.38
C ARG A 258 3.60 -0.19 12.65
N VAL A 259 4.24 -0.01 13.81
CA VAL A 259 3.72 -0.38 15.14
C VAL A 259 3.76 0.83 16.08
N GLY A 260 2.81 0.95 17.01
CA GLY A 260 2.89 1.95 18.09
C GLY A 260 2.45 3.37 17.74
N ARG A 261 1.71 3.57 16.64
CA ARG A 261 0.74 4.68 16.60
C ARG A 261 -0.47 4.20 17.40
N GLY A 262 -0.95 5.02 18.34
CA GLY A 262 -2.12 4.68 19.13
C GLY A 262 -3.20 4.12 18.22
N SER A 263 -3.53 2.85 18.39
CA SER A 263 -4.85 2.39 18.01
C SER A 263 -5.79 3.32 18.75
N VAL A 264 -6.62 4.09 18.04
CA VAL A 264 -7.84 4.55 18.66
C VAL A 264 -8.55 3.26 19.04
N ASP A 265 -8.47 2.91 20.32
CA ASP A 265 -9.30 1.87 20.89
C ASP A 265 -10.72 2.40 20.70
N GLU A 266 -11.56 1.73 19.90
CA GLU A 266 -12.95 2.13 19.65
C GLU A 266 -13.78 2.21 20.96
N ARG A 267 -13.19 1.86 22.10
CA ARG A 267 -13.74 2.01 23.44
C ARG A 267 -13.75 3.45 23.98
N ASP A 268 -12.98 4.38 23.42
CA ASP A 268 -12.94 5.77 23.91
C ASP A 268 -13.98 6.70 23.25
N VAL A 269 -14.88 6.17 22.41
CA VAL A 269 -15.94 6.95 21.74
C VAL A 269 -17.28 6.89 22.48
N TYR A 270 -17.42 6.08 23.55
CA TYR A 270 -18.67 5.92 24.29
C TYR A 270 -18.56 6.21 25.80
N ASP A 271 -17.81 7.23 26.20
CA ASP A 271 -17.77 7.66 27.61
C ASP A 271 -18.01 9.18 27.76
N TYR A 272 -19.04 9.68 27.05
CA TYR A 272 -19.51 11.06 27.19
C TYR A 272 -21.04 11.16 27.24
N GLU A 273 -21.73 10.21 27.88
CA GLU A 273 -23.16 10.34 28.21
C GLU A 273 -23.52 9.66 29.54
N THR A 274 -22.84 9.98 30.64
CA THR A 274 -23.34 9.64 31.99
C THR A 274 -22.86 10.58 33.11
N GLU A 275 -22.87 11.90 32.91
CA GLU A 275 -22.87 12.87 34.03
C GLU A 275 -23.76 14.08 33.71
N ALA A 276 -25.05 13.83 33.48
CA ALA A 276 -26.10 14.84 33.60
C ALA A 276 -27.43 14.14 33.85
N GLY A 277 -27.68 13.76 35.11
CA GLY A 277 -28.93 13.18 35.58
C GLY A 277 -29.01 13.25 37.09
#